data_AF-A0AAD6S8T9-F1
#
_entry.id   AF-A0AAD6S8T9-F1
#
_cell.length_a   1.000
_cell.length_b   1.000
_cell.length_c   1.000
_cell.angle_alpha   90.00
_cell.angle_beta   90.00
_cell.angle_gamma   90.00
#
_symmetry.space_group_name_H-M   'P 1'
#
loop_
_entity.id
_entity.type
_entity.pdbx_description
1 polymer ?
#
loop_
_entity_poly.entity_id
_entity_poly.type
_entity_poly.pdbx_seq_one_letter_code
_entity_poly.pdbx_strand_id
1 'polypeptide(L)'
;MLPGEPKIFHGRDSELADILELFRQGTPRIAILGSGGMGKTTLTRTVVHHEEVATKYHGNRFFVTCDTASSKPELAGLIGAHLGLKPGIDLTWAVLKHFSSGPPSLLILDNLETVWEPTKSRPEIEEFLSLLTDINTLALIITMCGAERPSKVPWTRPFLQPLPPLAQDAARKMFIDIADDKHPVEEVDEILGLTGNMPLSISLLAHLVDMEGCREILSRWETEKTSLISDGYDKRSNLELSISISLSSPRIASTPQAQDLLAILSLLPDGLSDLELKQTKFPITDILGCKAVLLRTALAYSDGHKRLKVLVPIREHMRKLFPPADGMIQPMFKHFHELLVSYKATLGTSLGTGPIDRITSNYTNIQNILQNGL
;
A
#
# COMPACT_ATOMS: atom_id res chain seq x y z
N MET A 1 -0.10 23.83 12.39
CA MET A 1 1.06 23.99 11.48
C MET A 1 0.98 22.89 10.45
N LEU A 2 1.16 23.19 9.16
CA LEU A 2 1.16 22.14 8.12
C LEU A 2 2.55 21.47 8.06
N PRO A 3 2.63 20.16 7.74
CA PRO A 3 3.90 19.53 7.41
C PRO A 3 4.51 20.22 6.18
N GLY A 4 5.84 20.18 6.04
CA GLY A 4 6.52 20.80 4.89
C GLY A 4 6.04 20.24 3.54
N GLU A 5 6.26 20.96 2.46
CA GLU A 5 5.97 20.46 1.12
C GLU A 5 6.98 19.36 0.72
N PRO A 6 6.56 18.28 0.05
CA PRO A 6 7.50 17.29 -0.48
C PRO A 6 8.40 17.89 -1.54
N LYS A 7 9.72 17.69 -1.43
CA LYS A 7 10.69 18.17 -2.42
C LYS A 7 10.83 17.27 -3.64
N ILE A 8 10.58 15.97 -3.46
CA ILE A 8 10.64 14.95 -4.50
C ILE A 8 9.23 14.37 -4.63
N PHE A 9 8.60 14.60 -5.78
CA PHE A 9 7.24 14.17 -6.07
C PHE A 9 7.10 13.85 -7.56
N HIS A 10 7.01 12.57 -7.90
CA HIS A 10 6.92 12.07 -9.27
C HIS A 10 5.83 11.02 -9.41
N GLY A 11 5.19 10.96 -10.59
CA GLY A 11 4.32 9.84 -10.99
C GLY A 11 2.99 9.76 -10.24
N ARG A 12 2.50 10.91 -9.76
CA ARG A 12 1.21 11.06 -9.06
C ARG A 12 0.37 12.21 -9.63
N ASP A 13 0.72 12.67 -10.82
CA ASP A 13 0.08 13.81 -11.48
C ASP A 13 -1.39 13.52 -11.79
N SER A 14 -1.71 12.29 -12.20
CA SER A 14 -3.09 11.83 -12.43
C SER A 14 -3.93 11.87 -11.16
N GLU A 15 -3.43 11.29 -10.08
CA GLU A 15 -4.15 11.21 -8.81
C GLU A 15 -4.29 12.59 -8.17
N LEU A 16 -3.27 13.44 -8.30
CA LEU A 16 -3.35 14.84 -7.90
C LEU A 16 -4.43 15.57 -8.70
N ALA A 17 -4.46 15.44 -10.04
CA ALA A 17 -5.47 16.07 -10.88
C ALA A 17 -6.90 15.60 -10.53
N ASP A 18 -7.09 14.30 -10.31
CA ASP A 18 -8.37 13.73 -9.89
C ASP A 18 -8.82 14.32 -8.54
N ILE A 19 -7.92 14.43 -7.56
CA ILE A 19 -8.22 15.03 -6.26
C ILE A 19 -8.60 16.51 -6.41
N LEU A 20 -7.85 17.27 -7.21
CA LEU A 20 -8.12 18.68 -7.43
C LEU A 20 -9.48 18.89 -8.11
N GLU A 21 -9.85 18.03 -9.04
CA GLU A 21 -11.16 18.07 -9.68
C GLU A 21 -12.30 17.87 -8.65
N LEU A 22 -12.13 16.97 -7.68
CA LEU A 22 -13.08 16.83 -6.57
C LEU A 22 -13.17 18.10 -5.71
N PHE A 23 -12.07 18.82 -5.53
CA PHE A 23 -12.07 20.12 -4.83
C PHE A 23 -12.78 21.23 -5.62
N ARG A 24 -12.72 21.21 -6.96
CA ARG A 24 -13.44 22.17 -7.81
C ARG A 24 -14.96 21.96 -7.74
N GLN A 25 -15.39 20.71 -7.58
CA GLN A 25 -16.81 20.34 -7.51
C GLN A 25 -17.49 20.68 -6.16
N GLY A 26 -16.72 20.99 -5.11
CA GLY A 26 -17.31 21.39 -3.82
C GLY A 26 -16.44 21.08 -2.62
N THR A 27 -17.04 20.53 -1.57
CA THR A 27 -16.35 20.16 -0.32
C THR A 27 -16.18 18.64 -0.30
N PRO A 28 -15.03 18.10 -0.76
CA PRO A 28 -14.90 16.67 -1.00
C PRO A 28 -14.60 15.89 0.29
N ARG A 29 -14.94 14.60 0.25
CA ARG A 29 -14.61 13.57 1.25
C ARG A 29 -13.84 12.49 0.51
N ILE A 30 -12.54 12.43 0.72
CA ILE A 30 -11.59 11.63 -0.07
C ILE A 30 -10.89 10.63 0.84
N ALA A 31 -10.80 9.38 0.39
CA ALA A 31 -9.96 8.37 1.00
C ALA A 31 -8.83 8.01 0.05
N ILE A 32 -7.59 8.33 0.45
CA ILE A 32 -6.37 7.97 -0.27
C ILE A 32 -5.87 6.65 0.32
N LEU A 33 -6.01 5.59 -0.45
CA LEU A 33 -5.80 4.20 -0.02
C LEU A 33 -4.58 3.59 -0.71
N GLY A 34 -4.10 2.45 -0.22
CA GLY A 34 -2.96 1.74 -0.81
C GLY A 34 -2.07 1.09 0.24
N SER A 35 -1.12 0.28 -0.20
CA SER A 35 -0.18 -0.41 0.69
C SER A 35 0.74 0.55 1.45
N GLY A 36 1.44 0.05 2.46
CA GLY A 36 2.49 0.78 3.16
C GLY A 36 3.56 1.28 2.18
N GLY A 37 4.08 2.49 2.39
CA GLY A 37 5.15 3.05 1.56
C GLY A 37 4.76 3.51 0.13
N MET A 38 3.47 3.50 -0.23
CA MET A 38 2.99 3.92 -1.57
C MET A 38 2.95 5.44 -1.83
N GLY A 39 3.34 6.26 -0.86
CA GLY A 39 3.37 7.72 -0.98
C GLY A 39 2.03 8.42 -0.71
N LYS A 40 1.10 7.79 0.02
CA LYS A 40 -0.20 8.38 0.40
C LYS A 40 -0.02 9.72 1.12
N THR A 41 0.75 9.74 2.21
CA THR A 41 1.10 10.94 2.97
C THR A 41 1.76 12.01 2.09
N THR A 42 2.65 11.61 1.18
CA THR A 42 3.33 12.53 0.25
C THR A 42 2.35 13.18 -0.74
N LEU A 43 1.43 12.40 -1.32
CA LEU A 43 0.35 12.92 -2.16
C LEU A 43 -0.54 13.90 -1.39
N THR A 44 -0.97 13.54 -0.18
CA THR A 44 -1.80 14.39 0.66
C THR A 44 -1.10 15.70 1.05
N ARG A 45 0.21 15.65 1.33
CA ARG A 45 1.03 16.85 1.58
C ARG A 45 1.11 17.74 0.35
N THR A 46 1.21 17.16 -0.85
CA THR A 46 1.20 17.93 -2.10
C THR A 46 -0.15 18.61 -2.30
N VAL A 47 -1.26 17.89 -2.06
CA VAL A 47 -2.63 18.43 -2.16
C VAL A 47 -2.83 19.60 -1.20
N VAL A 48 -2.41 19.48 0.08
CA VAL A 48 -2.65 20.54 1.06
C VAL A 48 -1.88 21.82 0.72
N HIS A 49 -0.74 21.74 0.04
CA HIS A 49 0.06 22.89 -0.40
C HIS A 49 -0.35 23.45 -1.76
N HIS A 50 -1.08 22.67 -2.58
CA HIS A 50 -1.48 23.09 -3.92
C HIS A 50 -2.23 24.43 -3.91
N GLU A 51 -1.94 25.30 -4.88
CA GLU A 51 -2.43 26.69 -4.94
C GLU A 51 -3.96 26.80 -4.87
N GLU A 52 -4.67 25.93 -5.61
CA GLU A 52 -6.15 25.89 -5.58
C GLU A 52 -6.70 25.59 -4.18
N VAL A 53 -6.08 24.64 -3.46
CA VAL A 53 -6.49 24.24 -2.11
C VAL A 53 -6.10 25.32 -1.10
N ALA A 54 -4.91 25.88 -1.24
CA ALA A 54 -4.41 26.97 -0.42
C ALA A 54 -5.28 28.22 -0.54
N THR A 55 -5.73 28.55 -1.75
CA THR A 55 -6.60 29.68 -2.03
C THR A 55 -8.01 29.44 -1.47
N LYS A 56 -8.53 28.23 -1.58
CA LYS A 56 -9.88 27.90 -1.11
C LYS A 56 -10.02 27.87 0.41
N TYR A 57 -9.04 27.32 1.12
CA TYR A 57 -9.12 27.09 2.56
C TYR A 57 -8.22 28.02 3.40
N HIS A 58 -7.33 28.78 2.75
CA HIS A 58 -6.40 29.71 3.38
C HIS A 58 -5.61 29.07 4.55
N GLY A 59 -5.72 29.61 5.76
CA GLY A 59 -5.10 29.08 6.97
C GLY A 59 -5.85 27.90 7.60
N ASN A 60 -7.08 27.59 7.16
CA ASN A 60 -7.96 26.59 7.78
C ASN A 60 -7.73 25.20 7.19
N ARG A 61 -6.46 24.81 7.10
CA ARG A 61 -6.00 23.50 6.63
C ARG A 61 -5.31 22.81 7.79
N PHE A 62 -5.83 21.65 8.18
CA PHE A 62 -5.40 20.92 9.37
C PHE A 62 -4.91 19.53 8.96
N PHE A 63 -3.64 19.26 9.21
CA PHE A 63 -3.03 17.96 8.96
C PHE A 63 -2.77 17.28 10.30
N VAL A 64 -3.49 16.19 10.58
CA VAL A 64 -3.44 15.45 11.84
C VAL A 64 -2.94 14.04 11.58
N THR A 65 -1.78 13.69 12.14
CA THR A 65 -1.26 12.32 12.14
C THR A 65 -1.93 11.51 13.26
N CYS A 66 -2.55 10.38 12.92
CA CYS A 66 -3.36 9.58 13.84
C CYS A 66 -2.57 8.48 14.58
N ASP A 67 -1.24 8.40 14.40
CA ASP A 67 -0.38 7.32 14.91
C ASP A 67 -0.44 7.09 16.43
N THR A 68 -0.84 8.10 17.20
CA THR A 68 -0.90 8.02 18.67
C THR A 68 -2.30 7.85 19.22
N ALA A 69 -3.33 7.81 18.38
CA ALA A 69 -4.72 7.64 18.82
C ALA A 69 -5.17 6.19 18.69
N SER A 70 -5.74 5.67 19.78
CA SER A 70 -6.31 4.33 19.88
C SER A 70 -7.83 4.33 20.12
N SER A 71 -8.40 5.51 20.37
CA SER A 71 -9.84 5.68 20.66
C SER A 71 -10.41 6.96 20.05
N LYS A 72 -11.74 7.06 19.97
CA LYS A 72 -12.44 8.28 19.50
C LYS A 72 -12.09 9.53 20.32
N PRO A 73 -12.08 9.50 21.67
CA PRO A 73 -11.68 10.66 22.47
C PRO A 73 -10.23 11.10 22.21
N GLU A 74 -9.31 10.15 22.02
CA GLU A 74 -7.91 10.47 21.67
C GLU A 74 -7.80 11.13 20.30
N LEU A 75 -8.52 10.61 19.29
CA LEU A 75 -8.57 11.23 17.97
C LEU A 75 -9.15 12.65 18.04
N ALA A 76 -10.25 12.85 18.77
CA ALA A 76 -10.83 14.17 19.00
C ALA A 76 -9.84 15.10 19.72
N GLY A 77 -9.06 14.58 20.66
CA GLY A 77 -7.98 15.31 21.34
C GLY A 77 -6.85 15.72 20.40
N LEU A 78 -6.41 14.84 19.50
CA LEU A 78 -5.40 15.16 18.49
C LEU A 78 -5.90 16.27 17.55
N ILE A 79 -7.14 16.16 17.06
CA ILE A 79 -7.74 17.21 16.23
C ILE A 79 -7.86 18.51 17.03
N GLY A 80 -8.38 18.45 18.25
CA GLY A 80 -8.53 19.62 19.13
C GLY A 80 -7.21 20.35 19.40
N ALA A 81 -6.11 19.62 19.58
CA ALA A 81 -4.79 20.20 19.74
C ALA A 81 -4.34 20.98 18.49
N HIS A 82 -4.62 20.48 17.29
CA HIS A 82 -4.31 21.18 16.03
C HIS A 82 -5.20 22.42 15.82
N LEU A 83 -6.41 22.41 16.37
CA LEU A 83 -7.34 23.53 16.38
C LEU A 83 -7.06 24.56 17.50
N GLY A 84 -6.10 24.29 18.39
CA GLY A 84 -5.83 25.13 19.56
C GLY A 84 -6.94 25.11 20.62
N LEU A 85 -7.77 24.06 20.64
CA LEU A 85 -8.82 23.89 21.63
C LEU A 85 -8.22 23.50 22.99
N LYS A 86 -8.76 24.07 24.06
CA LYS A 86 -8.35 23.70 25.42
C LYS A 86 -8.85 22.29 25.75
N PRO A 87 -8.07 21.49 26.49
CA PRO A 87 -8.55 20.24 27.06
C PRO A 87 -9.83 20.50 27.86
N GLY A 88 -10.83 19.63 27.69
CA GLY A 88 -12.14 19.79 28.29
C GLY A 88 -12.91 18.48 28.26
N ILE A 89 -14.09 18.49 28.89
CA ILE A 89 -14.88 17.27 29.14
C ILE A 89 -15.37 16.63 27.83
N ASP A 90 -15.71 17.44 26.81
CA ASP A 90 -16.18 16.93 25.52
C ASP A 90 -15.44 17.59 24.34
N LEU A 91 -14.25 17.06 24.06
CA LEU A 91 -13.45 17.48 22.90
C LEU A 91 -14.12 17.11 21.57
N THR A 92 -14.95 16.07 21.53
CA THR A 92 -15.66 15.66 20.31
C THR A 92 -16.63 16.76 19.90
N TRP A 93 -17.47 17.22 20.83
CA TRP A 93 -18.39 18.32 20.58
C TRP A 93 -17.65 19.63 20.25
N ALA A 94 -16.56 19.92 20.96
CA ALA A 94 -15.78 21.13 20.73
C ALA A 94 -15.20 21.18 19.30
N VAL A 95 -14.69 20.05 18.80
CA VAL A 95 -14.19 19.90 17.41
C VAL A 95 -15.33 20.11 16.41
N LEU A 96 -16.47 19.43 16.59
CA LEU A 96 -17.61 19.56 15.70
C LEU A 96 -18.14 21.00 15.65
N LYS A 97 -18.24 21.65 16.81
CA LYS A 97 -18.67 23.06 16.91
C LYS A 97 -17.70 24.00 16.24
N HIS A 98 -16.39 23.78 16.39
CA HIS A 98 -15.35 24.59 15.75
C HIS A 98 -15.53 24.59 14.23
N PHE A 99 -15.64 23.41 13.61
CA PHE A 99 -15.80 23.32 12.16
C PHE A 99 -17.19 23.81 11.68
N SER A 100 -18.25 23.57 12.45
CA SER A 100 -19.61 23.98 12.07
C SER A 100 -19.82 25.50 12.11
N SER A 101 -19.16 26.18 13.04
CA SER A 101 -19.28 27.65 13.22
C SER A 101 -18.15 28.42 12.53
N GLY A 102 -17.15 27.71 12.03
CA GLY A 102 -15.93 28.26 11.46
C GLY A 102 -16.01 28.51 9.96
N PRO A 103 -14.93 29.06 9.38
CA PRO A 103 -14.80 29.19 7.93
C PRO A 103 -14.67 27.81 7.26
N PRO A 104 -14.84 27.75 5.92
CA PRO A 104 -14.52 26.55 5.15
C PRO A 104 -13.13 26.02 5.50
N SER A 105 -13.08 24.72 5.81
CA SER A 105 -11.89 24.09 6.38
C SER A 105 -11.57 22.78 5.65
N LEU A 106 -10.30 22.42 5.62
CA LEU A 106 -9.83 21.12 5.17
C LEU A 106 -9.21 20.38 6.37
N LEU A 107 -9.78 19.24 6.73
CA LEU A 107 -9.23 18.32 7.72
C LEU A 107 -8.63 17.11 7.00
N ILE A 108 -7.39 16.81 7.35
CA ILE A 108 -6.64 15.66 6.87
C ILE A 108 -6.34 14.77 8.07
N LEU A 109 -6.77 13.51 8.00
CA LEU A 109 -6.46 12.47 8.98
C LEU A 109 -5.50 11.46 8.33
N ASP A 110 -4.22 11.60 8.63
CA ASP A 110 -3.16 10.73 8.09
C ASP A 110 -2.97 9.50 8.97
N ASN A 111 -2.79 8.33 8.36
CA ASN A 111 -2.65 7.03 9.04
C ASN A 111 -3.84 6.67 9.95
N LEU A 112 -5.07 6.84 9.45
CA LEU A 112 -6.29 6.62 10.21
C LEU A 112 -6.50 5.14 10.62
N GLU A 113 -5.84 4.19 9.96
CA GLU A 113 -5.88 2.76 10.29
C GLU A 113 -5.55 2.50 11.76
N THR A 114 -4.65 3.27 12.37
CA THR A 114 -4.24 3.06 13.77
C THR A 114 -5.42 3.08 14.73
N VAL A 115 -6.39 3.98 14.51
CA VAL A 115 -7.58 4.13 15.35
C VAL A 115 -8.81 3.42 14.78
N TRP A 116 -8.90 3.27 13.46
CA TRP A 116 -10.05 2.67 12.77
C TRP A 116 -9.99 1.14 12.64
N GLU A 117 -8.80 0.55 12.56
CA GLU A 117 -8.60 -0.89 12.36
C GLU A 117 -9.10 -1.75 13.55
N PRO A 118 -8.92 -1.36 14.82
CA PRO A 118 -9.40 -2.16 15.95
C PRO A 118 -10.92 -2.31 15.96
N THR A 119 -11.42 -3.55 16.00
CA THR A 119 -12.86 -3.86 15.88
C THR A 119 -13.74 -3.15 16.93
N LYS A 120 -13.20 -2.90 18.14
CA LYS A 120 -13.95 -2.27 19.23
C LYS A 120 -14.17 -0.76 19.00
N SER A 121 -13.17 -0.05 18.47
CA SER A 121 -13.25 1.40 18.22
C SER A 121 -13.91 1.72 16.89
N ARG A 122 -13.83 0.81 15.91
CA ARG A 122 -14.27 1.04 14.53
C ARG A 122 -15.66 1.66 14.38
N PRO A 123 -16.73 1.17 15.03
CA PRO A 123 -18.07 1.75 14.89
C PRO A 123 -18.14 3.21 15.39
N GLU A 124 -17.43 3.53 16.48
CA GLU A 124 -17.41 4.88 17.06
C GLU A 124 -16.61 5.86 16.20
N ILE A 125 -15.52 5.38 15.58
CA ILE A 125 -14.74 6.18 14.63
C ILE A 125 -15.56 6.47 13.38
N GLU A 126 -16.26 5.48 12.83
CA GLU A 126 -17.14 5.67 11.67
C GLU A 126 -18.31 6.63 11.97
N GLU A 127 -18.87 6.57 13.18
CA GLU A 127 -19.87 7.54 13.64
C GLU A 127 -19.27 8.95 13.77
N PHE A 128 -18.06 9.08 14.31
CA PHE A 128 -17.42 10.39 14.42
C PHE A 128 -17.07 10.98 13.03
N LEU A 129 -16.59 10.17 12.10
CA LEU A 129 -16.39 10.59 10.71
C LEU A 129 -17.71 11.01 10.07
N SER A 130 -18.81 10.29 10.31
CA SER A 130 -20.15 10.67 9.84
C SER A 130 -20.51 12.08 10.32
N LEU A 131 -20.35 12.36 11.63
CA LEU A 131 -20.63 13.67 12.23
C LEU A 131 -19.76 14.78 11.63
N LEU A 132 -18.48 14.53 11.39
CA LEU A 132 -17.59 15.47 10.71
C LEU A 132 -18.09 15.74 9.28
N THR A 133 -18.54 14.70 8.59
CA THR A 133 -18.95 14.80 7.18
C THR A 133 -20.33 15.43 6.96
N ASP A 134 -21.14 15.57 8.01
CA ASP A 134 -22.40 16.34 7.99
C ASP A 134 -22.14 17.86 7.91
N ILE A 135 -20.90 18.30 8.19
CA ILE A 135 -20.50 19.71 8.09
C ILE A 135 -20.17 20.04 6.63
N ASN A 136 -21.07 20.74 5.95
CA ASN A 136 -20.96 21.04 4.51
C ASN A 136 -19.75 21.91 4.13
N THR A 137 -19.18 22.65 5.08
CA THR A 137 -18.00 23.51 4.92
C THR A 137 -16.68 22.79 5.23
N LEU A 138 -16.73 21.53 5.68
CA LEU A 138 -15.55 20.75 6.05
C LEU A 138 -15.21 19.72 4.97
N ALA A 139 -14.11 19.95 4.26
CA ALA A 139 -13.51 18.93 3.40
C ALA A 139 -12.71 17.96 4.26
N LEU A 140 -12.76 16.68 3.90
CA LEU A 140 -12.10 15.62 4.62
C LEU A 140 -11.22 14.80 3.67
N ILE A 141 -9.95 14.66 4.00
CA ILE A 141 -9.08 13.64 3.42
C ILE A 141 -8.67 12.68 4.51
N ILE A 142 -8.75 11.39 4.23
CA ILE A 142 -8.12 10.36 5.07
C ILE A 142 -7.05 9.64 4.27
N THR A 143 -5.99 9.21 4.93
CA THR A 143 -5.09 8.19 4.40
C THR A 143 -5.17 6.94 5.26
N MET A 144 -5.10 5.77 4.62
CA MET A 144 -4.96 4.51 5.36
C MET A 144 -4.36 3.39 4.52
N CYS A 145 -3.71 2.44 5.21
CA CYS A 145 -3.32 1.17 4.61
C CYS A 145 -4.55 0.31 4.30
N GLY A 146 -4.56 -0.32 3.11
CA GLY A 146 -5.67 -1.15 2.64
C GLY A 146 -6.40 -0.57 1.45
N ALA A 147 -7.52 -1.20 1.10
CA ALA A 147 -8.41 -0.81 0.00
C ALA A 147 -9.87 -0.60 0.47
N GLU A 148 -10.13 -0.77 1.76
CA GLU A 148 -11.44 -0.59 2.36
C GLU A 148 -11.59 0.82 2.93
N ARG A 149 -12.74 1.45 2.66
CA ARG A 149 -13.06 2.78 3.21
C ARG A 149 -13.87 2.62 4.50
N PRO A 150 -13.73 3.53 5.47
CA PRO A 150 -14.66 3.64 6.60
C PRO A 150 -16.10 3.74 6.11
N SER A 151 -16.98 2.99 6.78
CA SER A 151 -18.42 3.04 6.50
C SER A 151 -19.04 4.35 7.03
N LYS A 152 -20.32 4.59 6.73
CA LYS A 152 -21.09 5.78 7.16
C LYS A 152 -20.59 7.14 6.67
N VAL A 153 -19.51 7.19 5.88
CA VAL A 153 -19.04 8.42 5.24
C VAL A 153 -19.56 8.49 3.80
N PRO A 154 -20.20 9.59 3.37
CA PRO A 154 -20.59 9.80 1.98
C PRO A 154 -19.38 10.21 1.14
N TRP A 155 -18.48 9.26 0.88
CA TRP A 155 -17.26 9.48 0.08
C TRP A 155 -17.60 10.08 -1.29
N THR A 156 -16.90 11.15 -1.66
CA THR A 156 -17.14 11.86 -2.93
C THR A 156 -16.75 10.97 -4.11
N ARG A 157 -17.53 11.05 -5.20
CA ARG A 157 -17.32 10.25 -6.42
C ARG A 157 -16.74 11.13 -7.54
N PRO A 158 -15.95 10.56 -8.47
CA PRO A 158 -15.51 9.17 -8.52
C PRO A 158 -14.55 8.79 -7.37
N PHE A 159 -14.48 7.50 -7.04
CA PHE A 159 -13.58 7.01 -6.01
C PHE A 159 -12.15 6.92 -6.54
N LEU A 160 -11.20 7.51 -5.82
CA LEU A 160 -9.77 7.30 -6.08
C LEU A 160 -9.43 5.81 -5.89
N GLN A 161 -8.78 5.20 -6.87
CA GLN A 161 -8.30 3.82 -6.71
C GLN A 161 -7.16 3.79 -5.67
N PRO A 162 -6.94 2.66 -4.97
CA PRO A 162 -5.75 2.51 -4.13
C PRO A 162 -4.49 2.80 -4.94
N LEU A 163 -3.56 3.56 -4.37
CA LEU A 163 -2.36 4.00 -5.08
C LEU A 163 -1.54 2.80 -5.58
N PRO A 164 -1.26 2.73 -6.90
CA PRO A 164 -0.41 1.69 -7.45
C PRO A 164 1.08 2.01 -7.19
N PRO A 165 1.99 1.06 -7.44
CA PRO A 165 3.40 1.36 -7.63
C PRO A 165 3.62 2.48 -8.67
N LEU A 166 4.77 3.14 -8.64
CA LEU A 166 5.10 4.14 -9.64
C LEU A 166 5.28 3.48 -11.02
N ALA A 167 4.93 4.23 -12.07
CA ALA A 167 5.36 3.88 -13.42
C ALA A 167 6.89 3.91 -13.50
N GLN A 168 7.48 3.09 -14.37
CA GLN A 168 8.94 2.94 -14.49
C GLN A 168 9.65 4.29 -14.66
N ASP A 169 9.15 5.15 -15.54
CA ASP A 169 9.76 6.46 -15.80
C ASP A 169 9.72 7.39 -14.58
N ALA A 170 8.64 7.35 -13.79
CA ALA A 170 8.54 8.13 -12.57
C ALA A 170 9.42 7.56 -11.45
N ALA A 171 9.53 6.23 -11.37
CA ALA A 171 10.43 5.56 -10.44
C ALA A 171 11.90 5.93 -10.74
N ARG A 172 12.29 5.97 -12.02
CA ARG A 172 13.61 6.41 -12.46
C ARG A 172 13.89 7.88 -12.13
N LYS A 173 12.94 8.78 -12.39
CA LYS A 173 13.07 10.20 -11.99
C LYS A 173 13.26 10.36 -10.48
N MET A 174 12.44 9.67 -9.69
CA MET A 174 12.56 9.67 -8.22
C MET A 174 13.91 9.13 -7.75
N PHE A 175 14.44 8.08 -8.41
CA PHE A 175 15.74 7.53 -8.11
C PHE A 175 16.86 8.54 -8.39
N ILE A 176 16.85 9.16 -9.57
CA ILE A 176 17.86 10.16 -10.00
C ILE A 176 17.85 11.38 -9.07
N ASP A 177 16.68 11.86 -8.65
CA ASP A 177 16.58 12.98 -7.70
C ASP A 177 17.23 12.69 -6.33
N ILE A 178 17.46 11.41 -6.00
CA ILE A 178 18.07 10.98 -4.74
C ILE A 178 19.53 10.57 -4.92
N ALA A 179 19.85 9.76 -5.93
CA ALA A 179 21.16 9.14 -6.13
C ALA A 179 22.01 9.81 -7.23
N ASP A 180 21.51 10.88 -7.84
CA ASP A 180 22.10 11.58 -8.97
C ASP A 180 22.18 10.71 -10.25
N ASP A 181 22.37 11.34 -11.42
CA ASP A 181 22.42 10.68 -12.72
C ASP A 181 23.86 10.21 -13.03
N LYS A 182 24.41 9.34 -12.18
CA LYS A 182 25.80 8.87 -12.26
C LYS A 182 25.94 7.39 -12.64
N HIS A 183 24.84 6.66 -12.72
CA HIS A 183 24.83 5.21 -12.87
C HIS A 183 24.28 4.78 -14.25
N PRO A 184 24.76 3.66 -14.82
CA PRO A 184 24.20 3.11 -16.05
C PRO A 184 22.71 2.82 -15.91
N VAL A 185 21.92 3.13 -16.95
CA VAL A 185 20.46 2.99 -16.93
C VAL A 185 20.05 1.54 -16.64
N GLU A 186 20.82 0.57 -17.13
CA GLU A 186 20.57 -0.86 -16.92
C GLU A 186 20.70 -1.25 -15.44
N GLU A 187 21.72 -0.73 -14.74
CA GLU A 187 21.93 -0.98 -13.31
C GLU A 187 20.83 -0.31 -12.46
N VAL A 188 20.39 0.90 -12.86
CA VAL A 188 19.27 1.60 -12.23
C VAL A 188 17.96 0.82 -12.42
N ASP A 189 17.66 0.38 -13.64
CA ASP A 189 16.44 -0.38 -13.93
C ASP A 189 16.43 -1.73 -13.20
N GLU A 190 17.58 -2.37 -13.03
CA GLU A 190 17.72 -3.57 -12.21
C GLU A 190 17.37 -3.29 -10.75
N ILE A 191 17.97 -2.26 -10.13
CA ILE A 191 17.65 -1.82 -8.76
C ILE A 191 16.15 -1.51 -8.62
N LEU A 192 15.56 -0.77 -9.56
CA LEU A 192 14.13 -0.45 -9.55
C LEU A 192 13.27 -1.72 -9.62
N GLY A 193 13.67 -2.70 -10.41
CA GLY A 193 13.05 -4.03 -10.45
C GLY A 193 12.98 -4.70 -9.08
N LEU A 194 14.03 -4.54 -8.25
CA LEU A 194 14.06 -5.07 -6.88
C LEU A 194 13.07 -4.36 -5.95
N THR A 195 12.79 -3.08 -6.19
CA THR A 195 11.84 -2.29 -5.37
C THR A 195 10.37 -2.55 -5.70
N GLY A 196 10.10 -3.18 -6.85
CA GLY A 196 8.75 -3.27 -7.40
C GLY A 196 8.10 -1.90 -7.62
N ASN A 197 8.91 -0.87 -7.90
CA ASN A 197 8.54 0.53 -8.05
C ASN A 197 7.76 1.14 -6.87
N MET A 198 7.96 0.63 -5.66
CA MET A 198 7.39 1.21 -4.44
C MET A 198 8.18 2.46 -4.02
N PRO A 199 7.56 3.64 -3.87
CA PRO A 199 8.25 4.89 -3.53
C PRO A 199 9.17 4.80 -2.31
N LEU A 200 8.73 4.16 -1.22
CA LEU A 200 9.55 4.02 -0.02
C LEU A 200 10.79 3.14 -0.27
N SER A 201 10.62 2.02 -0.98
CA SER A 201 11.74 1.12 -1.34
C SER A 201 12.71 1.78 -2.31
N ILE A 202 12.23 2.54 -3.29
CA ILE A 202 13.05 3.36 -4.19
C ILE A 202 13.86 4.35 -3.37
N SER A 203 13.21 5.09 -2.46
CA SER A 203 13.91 6.06 -1.62
C SER A 203 15.02 5.38 -0.82
N LEU A 204 14.75 4.24 -0.18
CA LEU A 204 15.73 3.53 0.63
C LEU A 204 16.93 3.04 -0.19
N LEU A 205 16.71 2.33 -1.30
CA LEU A 205 17.80 1.85 -2.15
C LEU A 205 18.55 2.99 -2.82
N ALA A 206 17.88 4.06 -3.26
CA ALA A 206 18.54 5.19 -3.89
C ALA A 206 19.50 5.91 -2.93
N HIS A 207 19.16 6.06 -1.63
CA HIS A 207 20.11 6.63 -0.66
C HIS A 207 21.31 5.70 -0.41
N LEU A 208 21.13 4.38 -0.46
CA LEU A 208 22.24 3.44 -0.36
C LEU A 208 23.13 3.48 -1.60
N VAL A 209 22.53 3.59 -2.79
CA VAL A 209 23.27 3.76 -4.04
C VAL A 209 24.05 5.07 -4.06
N ASP A 210 23.48 6.18 -3.58
CA ASP A 210 24.20 7.46 -3.48
C ASP A 210 25.50 7.33 -2.67
N MET A 211 25.51 6.45 -1.67
CA MET A 211 26.66 6.22 -0.78
C MET A 211 27.63 5.15 -1.29
N GLU A 212 27.13 4.07 -1.89
CA GLU A 212 27.91 2.84 -2.16
C GLU A 212 27.99 2.49 -3.66
N GLY A 213 27.07 2.99 -4.47
CA GLY A 213 26.95 2.73 -5.90
C GLY A 213 26.10 1.49 -6.26
N CYS A 214 25.52 1.48 -7.47
CA CYS A 214 24.59 0.43 -7.92
C CYS A 214 25.16 -0.99 -7.84
N ARG A 215 26.40 -1.21 -8.32
CA ARG A 215 27.00 -2.55 -8.35
C ARG A 215 27.15 -3.19 -6.98
N GLU A 216 27.56 -2.40 -5.99
CA GLU A 216 27.70 -2.90 -4.62
C GLU A 216 26.33 -3.26 -4.04
N ILE A 217 25.33 -2.40 -4.23
CA ILE A 217 23.96 -2.65 -3.77
C ILE A 217 23.35 -3.89 -4.47
N LEU A 218 23.58 -4.08 -5.77
CA LEU A 218 23.14 -5.27 -6.49
C LEU A 218 23.80 -6.55 -5.93
N SER A 219 25.13 -6.52 -5.72
CA SER A 219 25.88 -7.64 -5.13
C SER A 219 25.39 -7.97 -3.71
N ARG A 220 25.22 -6.95 -2.85
CA ARG A 220 24.69 -7.13 -1.49
C ARG A 220 23.24 -7.60 -1.49
N TRP A 221 22.42 -7.22 -2.47
CA TRP A 221 21.05 -7.70 -2.55
C TRP A 221 20.96 -9.22 -2.78
N GLU A 222 21.96 -9.83 -3.40
CA GLU A 222 21.99 -11.29 -3.58
C GLU A 222 22.01 -12.03 -2.23
N THR A 223 22.75 -11.50 -1.26
CA THR A 223 22.97 -12.10 0.06
C THR A 223 22.02 -11.55 1.14
N GLU A 224 21.78 -10.24 1.14
CA GLU A 224 21.06 -9.51 2.18
C GLU A 224 19.56 -9.35 1.85
N LYS A 225 19.14 -9.39 0.58
CA LYS A 225 17.74 -9.17 0.15
C LYS A 225 17.14 -7.92 0.81
N THR A 226 15.92 -7.97 1.36
CA THR A 226 15.32 -6.82 2.06
C THR A 226 16.02 -6.42 3.34
N SER A 227 16.95 -7.21 3.88
CA SER A 227 17.76 -6.71 5.00
C SER A 227 18.68 -5.56 4.55
N LEU A 228 19.00 -5.44 3.26
CA LEU A 228 19.71 -4.30 2.69
C LEU A 228 18.89 -3.01 2.80
N ILE A 229 17.58 -3.07 2.51
CA ILE A 229 16.63 -1.95 2.67
C ILE A 229 16.40 -1.64 4.17
N SER A 230 16.83 -2.52 5.07
CA SER A 230 16.57 -2.47 6.51
C SER A 230 17.64 -1.75 7.32
N ASP A 231 18.75 -1.29 6.75
CA ASP A 231 19.88 -0.73 7.55
C ASP A 231 19.84 0.81 7.77
N GLY A 232 18.77 1.49 7.33
CA GLY A 232 18.52 2.91 7.65
C GLY A 232 17.72 3.11 8.95
N TYR A 233 18.37 3.65 9.99
CA TYR A 233 17.90 3.75 11.39
C TYR A 233 16.44 4.25 11.62
N ASP A 234 15.87 5.11 10.76
CA ASP A 234 14.52 5.70 10.97
C ASP A 234 13.43 5.25 9.98
N LYS A 235 13.80 4.74 8.79
CA LYS A 235 12.83 4.36 7.74
C LYS A 235 12.58 2.85 7.69
N ARG A 236 13.52 2.04 8.22
CA ARG A 236 13.37 0.58 8.48
C ARG A 236 12.12 0.29 9.30
N SER A 237 12.03 0.97 10.45
CA SER A 237 10.96 0.78 11.42
C SER A 237 9.60 0.98 10.75
N ASN A 238 9.43 2.02 9.94
CA ASN A 238 8.13 2.37 9.38
C ASN A 238 7.62 1.36 8.33
N LEU A 239 8.48 0.79 7.48
CA LEU A 239 8.03 -0.21 6.49
C LEU A 239 7.72 -1.55 7.17
N GLU A 240 8.65 -2.10 7.95
CA GLU A 240 8.44 -3.37 8.66
C GLU A 240 7.27 -3.26 9.65
N LEU A 241 7.14 -2.13 10.35
CA LEU A 241 6.01 -1.85 11.24
C LEU A 241 4.70 -1.76 10.46
N SER A 242 4.65 -1.09 9.29
CA SER A 242 3.42 -1.03 8.48
C SER A 242 2.95 -2.40 7.98
N ILE A 243 3.90 -3.28 7.62
CA ILE A 243 3.61 -4.67 7.23
C ILE A 243 3.11 -5.44 8.46
N SER A 244 3.80 -5.31 9.61
CA SER A 244 3.44 -5.99 10.86
C SER A 244 2.06 -5.57 11.38
N ILE A 245 1.73 -4.27 11.31
CA ILE A 245 0.42 -3.73 11.65
C ILE A 245 -0.64 -4.34 10.74
N SER A 246 -0.38 -4.39 9.42
CA SER A 246 -1.32 -4.97 8.45
C SER A 246 -1.55 -6.47 8.68
N LEU A 247 -0.49 -7.21 9.03
CA LEU A 247 -0.55 -8.64 9.37
C LEU A 247 -1.28 -8.89 10.70
N SER A 248 -1.13 -7.99 11.66
CA SER A 248 -1.77 -8.06 12.97
C SER A 248 -3.17 -7.46 12.99
N SER A 249 -3.69 -7.04 11.82
CA SER A 249 -5.03 -6.48 11.70
C SER A 249 -6.11 -7.50 12.11
N PRO A 250 -7.21 -7.09 12.74
CA PRO A 250 -8.32 -7.98 13.06
C PRO A 250 -8.90 -8.70 11.84
N ARG A 251 -8.77 -8.09 10.64
CA ARG A 251 -9.15 -8.71 9.37
C ARG A 251 -8.35 -9.98 9.08
N ILE A 252 -7.02 -9.93 9.22
CA ILE A 252 -6.16 -11.11 9.06
C ILE A 252 -6.39 -12.11 10.19
N ALA A 253 -6.49 -11.64 11.43
CA ALA A 253 -6.75 -12.51 12.59
C ALA A 253 -8.07 -13.30 12.46
N SER A 254 -9.10 -12.70 11.82
CA SER A 254 -10.37 -13.37 11.54
C SER A 254 -10.34 -14.39 10.41
N THR A 255 -9.27 -14.40 9.60
CA THR A 255 -9.07 -15.35 8.49
C THR A 255 -7.61 -15.85 8.49
N PRO A 256 -7.22 -16.73 9.43
CA PRO A 256 -5.82 -17.13 9.61
C PRO A 256 -5.16 -17.71 8.36
N GLN A 257 -5.91 -18.47 7.55
CA GLN A 257 -5.42 -19.04 6.28
C GLN A 257 -5.08 -17.99 5.21
N ALA A 258 -5.44 -16.72 5.41
CA ALA A 258 -4.99 -15.63 4.55
C ALA A 258 -3.48 -15.40 4.69
N GLN A 259 -2.93 -15.57 5.89
CA GLN A 259 -1.48 -15.51 6.11
C GLN A 259 -0.76 -16.67 5.40
N ASP A 260 -1.35 -17.87 5.42
CA ASP A 260 -0.82 -19.02 4.68
C ASP A 260 -0.81 -18.76 3.16
N LEU A 261 -1.91 -18.20 2.62
CA LEU A 261 -1.98 -17.79 1.22
C LEU A 261 -0.91 -16.74 0.88
N LEU A 262 -0.70 -15.76 1.77
CA LEU A 262 0.30 -14.72 1.60
C LEU A 262 1.73 -15.30 1.62
N ALA A 263 2.00 -16.28 2.49
CA ALA A 263 3.27 -16.98 2.54
C ALA A 263 3.56 -17.74 1.24
N ILE A 264 2.55 -18.44 0.68
CA ILE A 264 2.66 -19.09 -0.64
C ILE A 264 2.93 -18.05 -1.73
N LEU A 265 2.14 -16.98 -1.81
CA LEU A 265 2.30 -15.93 -2.83
C LEU A 265 3.66 -15.22 -2.73
N SER A 266 4.27 -15.22 -1.54
CA SER A 266 5.61 -14.65 -1.34
C SER A 266 6.69 -15.42 -2.10
N LEU A 267 6.45 -16.70 -2.41
CA LEU A 267 7.29 -17.53 -3.29
C LEU A 267 6.94 -17.41 -4.77
N LEU A 268 5.97 -16.57 -5.15
CA LEU A 268 5.45 -16.49 -6.51
C LEU A 268 5.57 -15.04 -7.04
N PRO A 269 6.73 -14.64 -7.61
CA PRO A 269 6.96 -13.29 -8.12
C PRO A 269 5.98 -12.86 -9.21
N ASP A 270 5.50 -13.78 -10.03
CA ASP A 270 4.50 -13.53 -11.08
C ASP A 270 3.06 -13.58 -10.52
N GLY A 271 2.89 -13.93 -9.25
CA GLY A 271 1.60 -14.11 -8.59
C GLY A 271 0.79 -15.25 -9.20
N LEU A 272 -0.53 -15.24 -8.96
CA LEU A 272 -1.47 -16.25 -9.46
C LEU A 272 -2.77 -15.62 -9.97
N SER A 273 -3.30 -16.13 -11.07
CA SER A 273 -4.66 -15.84 -11.53
C SER A 273 -5.72 -16.56 -10.68
N ASP A 274 -6.97 -16.11 -10.79
CA ASP A 274 -8.10 -16.79 -10.12
C ASP A 274 -8.33 -18.22 -10.58
N LEU A 275 -7.96 -18.53 -11.83
CA LEU A 275 -8.02 -19.88 -12.36
C LEU A 275 -6.98 -20.76 -11.66
N GLU A 276 -5.75 -20.28 -11.52
CA GLU A 276 -4.66 -21.02 -10.87
C GLU A 276 -4.94 -21.21 -9.39
N LEU A 277 -5.40 -20.18 -8.67
CA LEU A 277 -5.80 -20.30 -7.27
C LEU A 277 -6.81 -21.43 -7.06
N LYS A 278 -7.80 -21.56 -7.94
CA LYS A 278 -8.81 -22.63 -7.87
C LYS A 278 -8.27 -24.00 -8.28
N GLN A 279 -7.38 -24.06 -9.26
CA GLN A 279 -6.88 -25.32 -9.82
C GLN A 279 -5.78 -25.97 -8.98
N THR A 280 -4.92 -25.19 -8.33
CA THR A 280 -3.78 -25.72 -7.58
C THR A 280 -4.20 -26.56 -6.38
N LYS A 281 -5.43 -26.39 -5.86
CA LYS A 281 -5.95 -27.14 -4.68
C LYS A 281 -5.03 -27.00 -3.46
N PHE A 282 -4.72 -25.76 -3.10
CA PHE A 282 -4.06 -25.47 -1.83
C PHE A 282 -4.87 -26.00 -0.64
N PRO A 283 -4.23 -26.38 0.48
CA PRO A 283 -4.91 -26.78 1.72
C PRO A 283 -5.50 -25.55 2.46
N ILE A 284 -6.24 -24.72 1.73
CA ILE A 284 -6.92 -23.50 2.20
C ILE A 284 -8.40 -23.68 1.91
N THR A 285 -9.24 -23.60 2.95
CA THR A 285 -10.66 -23.93 2.84
C THR A 285 -11.42 -22.88 2.03
N ASP A 286 -11.17 -21.60 2.32
CA ASP A 286 -11.79 -20.47 1.61
C ASP A 286 -10.73 -19.58 0.95
N ILE A 287 -10.20 -20.05 -0.19
CA ILE A 287 -9.13 -19.34 -0.90
C ILE A 287 -9.58 -17.98 -1.45
N LEU A 288 -10.85 -17.84 -1.83
CA LEU A 288 -11.37 -16.59 -2.36
C LEU A 288 -11.63 -15.58 -1.24
N GLY A 289 -12.10 -16.03 -0.07
CA GLY A 289 -12.15 -15.21 1.14
C GLY A 289 -10.76 -14.74 1.56
N CYS A 290 -9.77 -15.65 1.57
CA CYS A 290 -8.37 -15.30 1.84
C CYS A 290 -7.84 -14.25 0.86
N LYS A 291 -8.04 -14.45 -0.45
CA LYS A 291 -7.72 -13.45 -1.48
C LYS A 291 -8.38 -12.10 -1.19
N ALA A 292 -9.67 -12.09 -0.87
CA ALA A 292 -10.41 -10.87 -0.60
C ALA A 292 -9.86 -10.12 0.61
N VAL A 293 -9.49 -10.83 1.68
CA VAL A 293 -8.86 -10.24 2.86
C VAL A 293 -7.50 -9.62 2.51
N LEU A 294 -6.64 -10.33 1.76
CA LEU A 294 -5.33 -9.83 1.35
C LEU A 294 -5.40 -8.57 0.47
N LEU A 295 -6.40 -8.50 -0.41
CA LEU A 295 -6.66 -7.30 -1.21
C LEU A 295 -7.18 -6.14 -0.34
N ARG A 296 -8.10 -6.41 0.61
CA ARG A 296 -8.64 -5.39 1.52
C ARG A 296 -7.58 -4.79 2.43
N THR A 297 -6.60 -5.58 2.87
CA THR A 297 -5.48 -5.12 3.71
C THR A 297 -4.31 -4.56 2.89
N ALA A 298 -4.38 -4.58 1.56
CA ALA A 298 -3.28 -4.18 0.67
C ALA A 298 -1.95 -4.92 0.93
N LEU A 299 -2.03 -6.13 1.49
CA LEU A 299 -0.92 -7.07 1.59
C LEU A 299 -0.67 -7.78 0.24
N ALA A 300 -1.70 -7.86 -0.60
CA ALA A 300 -1.61 -8.25 -2.00
C ALA A 300 -2.34 -7.24 -2.89
N TYR A 301 -2.04 -7.25 -4.18
CA TYR A 301 -2.70 -6.44 -5.19
C TYR A 301 -3.01 -7.28 -6.44
N SER A 302 -3.94 -6.81 -7.27
CA SER A 302 -4.17 -7.38 -8.60
C SER A 302 -3.48 -6.52 -9.64
N ASP A 303 -2.66 -7.12 -10.49
CA ASP A 303 -2.02 -6.41 -11.60
C ASP A 303 -2.97 -6.19 -12.79
N GLY A 304 -2.48 -5.55 -13.85
CA GLY A 304 -3.26 -5.32 -15.08
C GLY A 304 -3.73 -6.60 -15.78
N HIS A 305 -3.10 -7.74 -15.49
CA HIS A 305 -3.46 -9.06 -15.99
C HIS A 305 -4.36 -9.84 -15.02
N LYS A 306 -4.85 -9.17 -13.96
CA LYS A 306 -5.70 -9.76 -12.90
C LYS A 306 -5.02 -10.90 -12.14
N ARG A 307 -3.69 -10.90 -12.08
CA ARG A 307 -2.92 -11.81 -11.23
C ARG A 307 -2.78 -11.20 -9.86
N LEU A 308 -3.03 -12.01 -8.84
CA LEU A 308 -2.82 -11.67 -7.44
C LEU A 308 -1.33 -11.73 -7.14
N LYS A 309 -0.72 -10.57 -6.90
CA LYS A 309 0.71 -10.40 -6.64
C LYS A 309 0.95 -9.80 -5.26
N VAL A 310 2.16 -9.98 -4.75
CA VAL A 310 2.62 -9.43 -3.47
C VAL A 310 3.85 -8.57 -3.76
N LEU A 311 3.93 -7.42 -3.10
CA LEU A 311 5.03 -6.47 -3.28
C LEU A 311 6.32 -7.06 -2.71
N VAL A 312 7.46 -6.81 -3.37
CA VAL A 312 8.76 -7.40 -2.99
C VAL A 312 9.06 -7.24 -1.49
N PRO A 313 8.87 -6.06 -0.84
CA PRO A 313 9.14 -5.94 0.59
C PRO A 313 8.30 -6.86 1.47
N ILE A 314 7.02 -7.06 1.13
CA ILE A 314 6.10 -7.95 1.85
C ILE A 314 6.52 -9.40 1.62
N ARG A 315 6.89 -9.77 0.37
CA ARG A 315 7.34 -11.12 0.04
C ARG A 315 8.53 -11.54 0.88
N GLU A 316 9.54 -10.68 0.96
CA GLU A 316 10.74 -11.01 1.72
C GLU A 316 10.50 -10.97 3.24
N HIS A 317 9.66 -10.05 3.74
CA HIS A 317 9.25 -10.05 5.15
C HIS A 317 8.57 -11.37 5.54
N MET A 318 7.65 -11.85 4.69
CA MET A 318 6.98 -13.14 4.88
C MET A 318 7.95 -14.31 4.79
N ARG A 319 8.88 -14.32 3.81
CA ARG A 319 9.89 -15.38 3.69
C ARG A 319 10.77 -15.50 4.93
N LYS A 320 11.15 -14.37 5.51
CA LYS A 320 12.05 -14.30 6.68
C LYS A 320 11.37 -14.74 7.97
N LEU A 321 10.12 -14.31 8.20
CA LEU A 321 9.44 -14.48 9.50
C LEU A 321 8.34 -15.53 9.50
N PHE A 322 7.73 -15.79 8.35
CA PHE A 322 6.57 -16.67 8.17
C PHE A 322 6.70 -17.53 6.90
N PRO A 323 7.78 -18.34 6.76
CA PRO A 323 7.94 -19.20 5.60
C PRO A 323 6.78 -20.21 5.51
N PRO A 324 6.24 -20.48 4.31
CA PRO A 324 5.16 -21.45 4.16
C PRO A 324 5.67 -22.86 4.48
N ALA A 325 4.86 -23.65 5.19
CA ALA A 325 5.17 -25.05 5.44
C ALA A 325 5.18 -25.87 4.13
N ASP A 326 6.02 -26.91 4.04
CA ASP A 326 6.18 -27.71 2.83
C ASP A 326 4.85 -28.21 2.25
N GLY A 327 3.95 -28.71 3.10
CA GLY A 327 2.63 -29.19 2.71
C GLY A 327 1.75 -28.15 2.02
N MET A 328 2.01 -26.86 2.24
CA MET A 328 1.31 -25.75 1.60
C MET A 328 1.79 -25.50 0.17
N ILE A 329 3.06 -25.81 -0.13
CA ILE A 329 3.70 -25.54 -1.43
C ILE A 329 3.61 -26.76 -2.36
N GLN A 330 3.56 -27.99 -1.83
CA GLN A 330 3.46 -29.22 -2.64
C GLN A 330 2.39 -29.16 -3.75
N PRO A 331 1.19 -28.59 -3.54
CA PRO A 331 0.20 -28.46 -4.59
C PRO A 331 0.66 -27.58 -5.77
N MET A 332 1.51 -26.57 -5.55
CA MET A 332 2.12 -25.77 -6.63
C MET A 332 3.12 -26.55 -7.46
N PHE A 333 3.98 -27.34 -6.82
CA PHE A 333 4.89 -28.23 -7.56
C PHE A 333 4.10 -29.18 -8.46
N LYS A 334 3.03 -29.77 -7.93
CA LYS A 334 2.12 -30.62 -8.70
C LYS A 334 1.48 -29.85 -9.87
N HIS A 335 1.00 -28.64 -9.63
CA HIS A 335 0.38 -27.80 -10.67
C HIS A 335 1.37 -27.50 -11.81
N PHE A 336 2.60 -27.11 -11.51
CA PHE A 336 3.61 -26.84 -12.53
C PHE A 336 4.08 -28.10 -13.26
N HIS A 337 4.20 -29.23 -12.56
CA HIS A 337 4.46 -30.50 -13.20
C HIS A 337 3.36 -30.89 -14.20
N GLU A 338 2.08 -30.77 -13.80
CA GLU A 338 0.93 -31.02 -14.68
C GLU A 338 0.91 -30.08 -15.89
N LEU A 339 1.30 -28.82 -15.70
CA LEU A 339 1.42 -27.84 -16.77
C LEU A 339 2.49 -28.24 -17.80
N LEU A 340 3.67 -28.68 -17.35
CA LEU A 340 4.74 -29.15 -18.22
C LEU A 340 4.38 -30.46 -18.95
N VAL A 341 3.68 -31.37 -18.29
CA VAL A 341 3.16 -32.60 -18.91
C VAL A 341 2.14 -32.26 -20.01
N SER A 342 1.23 -31.31 -19.75
CA SER A 342 0.25 -30.82 -20.73
C SER A 342 0.93 -30.17 -21.94
N TYR A 343 1.97 -29.38 -21.72
CA TYR A 343 2.78 -28.82 -22.81
C TYR A 343 3.44 -29.92 -23.64
N LYS A 344 4.09 -30.91 -23.01
CA LYS A 344 4.70 -32.04 -23.72
C LYS A 344 3.69 -32.81 -24.59
N ALA A 345 2.47 -33.00 -24.09
CA ALA A 345 1.41 -33.70 -24.81
C ALA A 345 0.84 -32.91 -26.02
N THR A 346 1.04 -31.59 -26.06
CA THR A 346 0.52 -30.69 -27.11
C THR A 346 1.60 -30.24 -28.11
N LEU A 347 2.85 -30.72 -27.96
CA LEU A 347 3.95 -30.45 -28.88
C LEU A 347 3.58 -30.83 -30.32
N GLY A 348 3.80 -29.90 -31.26
CA GLY A 348 3.52 -30.12 -32.69
C GLY A 348 2.05 -29.98 -33.08
N THR A 349 1.15 -29.59 -32.17
CA THR A 349 -0.27 -29.33 -32.45
C THR A 349 -0.59 -27.83 -32.36
N SER A 350 -1.66 -27.38 -33.04
CA SER A 350 -2.17 -26.01 -32.93
C SER A 350 -2.71 -25.65 -31.52
N LEU A 351 -2.86 -26.64 -30.63
CA LEU A 351 -3.28 -26.48 -29.23
C LEU A 351 -2.09 -26.19 -28.28
N GLY A 352 -0.85 -26.17 -28.77
CA GLY A 352 0.35 -25.95 -27.97
C GLY A 352 0.53 -24.52 -27.43
N THR A 353 -0.23 -23.54 -27.92
CA THR A 353 -0.10 -22.13 -27.51
C THR A 353 -0.59 -21.89 -26.08
N GLY A 354 -1.70 -22.51 -25.68
CA GLY A 354 -2.28 -22.33 -24.34
C GLY A 354 -1.34 -22.72 -23.19
N PRO A 355 -0.71 -23.92 -23.22
CA PRO A 355 0.30 -24.29 -22.24
C PRO A 355 1.55 -23.39 -22.27
N ILE A 356 2.00 -22.93 -23.45
CA ILE A 356 3.15 -22.01 -23.57
C ILE A 356 2.86 -20.68 -22.86
N ASP A 357 1.69 -20.08 -23.10
CA ASP A 357 1.32 -18.81 -22.49
C ASP A 357 1.27 -18.92 -20.97
N ARG A 358 0.74 -20.04 -20.45
CA ARG A 358 0.69 -20.33 -19.01
C ARG A 358 2.07 -20.56 -18.40
N ILE A 359 2.97 -21.26 -19.09
CA ILE A 359 4.35 -21.45 -18.65
C ILE A 359 5.08 -20.12 -18.62
N THR A 360 4.94 -19.33 -19.68
CA THR A 360 5.57 -17.99 -19.79
C THR A 360 5.06 -17.07 -18.69
N SER A 361 3.77 -17.09 -18.39
CA SER A 361 3.16 -16.30 -17.30
C SER A 361 3.57 -16.73 -15.89
N ASN A 362 4.22 -17.89 -15.74
CA ASN A 362 4.72 -18.43 -14.47
C ASN A 362 6.24 -18.66 -14.50
N TYR A 363 6.96 -18.09 -15.46
CA TYR A 363 8.38 -18.39 -15.65
C TYR A 363 9.19 -18.08 -14.38
N THR A 364 9.00 -16.89 -13.81
CA THR A 364 9.69 -16.46 -12.59
C THR A 364 9.18 -17.24 -11.38
N ASN A 365 7.90 -17.61 -11.33
CA ASN A 365 7.36 -18.50 -10.30
C ASN A 365 8.08 -19.86 -10.28
N ILE A 366 8.23 -20.49 -11.45
CA ILE A 366 8.91 -21.79 -11.59
C ILE A 366 10.36 -21.66 -11.18
N GLN A 367 11.08 -20.66 -11.70
CA GLN A 367 12.48 -20.42 -11.35
C GLN A 367 12.65 -20.22 -9.85
N ASN A 368 11.83 -19.37 -9.23
CA ASN A 368 11.93 -19.03 -7.83
C ASN A 368 11.58 -20.20 -6.90
N ILE A 369 10.59 -21.03 -7.27
CA ILE A 369 10.30 -22.27 -6.54
C ILE A 369 11.44 -23.27 -6.67
N LEU A 370 12.10 -23.39 -7.82
CA LEU A 370 13.26 -24.29 -7.97
C LEU A 370 14.48 -23.82 -7.16
N GLN A 371 14.69 -22.51 -7.07
CA GLN A 371 15.81 -21.93 -6.32
C GLN A 371 15.62 -21.96 -4.80
N ASN A 372 14.37 -21.89 -4.32
CA ASN A 372 14.05 -21.82 -2.88
C ASN A 372 13.33 -23.07 -2.37
N GLY A 373 13.08 -24.04 -3.23
CA GLY A 373 12.40 -25.29 -2.91
C GLY A 373 13.39 -26.39 -2.60
N LEU A 374 14.17 -26.22 -1.53
CA LEU A 374 14.93 -27.25 -0.83
C LEU A 374 15.22 -26.80 0.60
#